data_AF-A0AAV6KUK6-F1
#
_entry.id   AF-A0AAV6KUK6-F1
#
_cell.length_a   1.000
_cell.length_b   1.000
_cell.length_c   1.000
_cell.angle_alpha   90.00
_cell.angle_beta   90.00
_cell.angle_gamma   90.00
#
_symmetry.space_group_name_H-M   'P 1'
#
loop_
_entity.id
_entity.type
_entity.pdbx_description
1 polymer ?
#
loop_
_entity_poly.entity_id
_entity_poly.type
_entity_poly.pdbx_seq_one_letter_code
_entity_poly.pdbx_strand_id
1 'polypeptide(L)'
;MGHTSGRKGHCRVRDEIKDGVVVEPDRIQVFIKTHTKKDGQPVDEASALAIRRLNEGASQIPESSESHALREELFTSVLKPDRNGRVRTYGLGPCPSQVFGTRYTRSQEQRVKDQLRAELHAELGAELLAELRAELRQKVLRDVNDEITQLKNQYATMAAYMKSAGHSLPPPNGAGNGDGDHTPSLMEHNGQVNCGFMALFQAMRTELAILLIENTPASHID
;
A
#
# COMPACT_ATOMS: atom_id res chain seq x y z
N MET A 1 16.59 5.39 -36.79
CA MET A 1 17.84 4.64 -37.01
C MET A 1 17.67 3.86 -38.29
N GLY A 2 18.65 3.97 -39.20
CA GLY A 2 18.71 3.13 -40.39
C GLY A 2 19.13 1.69 -40.05
N HIS A 3 18.95 0.75 -40.96
CA HIS A 3 19.44 -0.63 -40.82
C HIS A 3 20.08 -1.12 -42.13
N THR A 4 20.94 -2.13 -42.05
CA THR A 4 21.78 -2.64 -43.16
C THR A 4 21.28 -3.96 -43.74
N SER A 5 20.15 -4.51 -43.25
CA SER A 5 19.59 -5.79 -43.74
C SER A 5 19.04 -5.73 -45.18
N GLY A 6 18.92 -4.54 -45.79
CA GLY A 6 18.46 -4.36 -47.17
C GLY A 6 17.06 -4.97 -47.38
N ARG A 7 16.93 -5.85 -48.39
CA ARG A 7 15.68 -6.60 -48.69
C ARG A 7 15.44 -7.79 -47.76
N LYS A 8 16.41 -8.13 -46.89
CA LYS A 8 16.30 -9.26 -45.96
C LYS A 8 15.51 -8.82 -44.72
N GLY A 9 14.42 -9.54 -44.42
CA GLY A 9 13.65 -9.34 -43.21
C GLY A 9 14.42 -9.75 -41.95
N HIS A 10 14.11 -9.14 -40.82
CA HIS A 10 14.76 -9.46 -39.54
C HIS A 10 14.50 -10.91 -39.07
N CYS A 11 13.38 -11.53 -39.48
CA CYS A 11 13.12 -12.95 -39.24
C CYS A 11 14.20 -13.83 -39.89
N ARG A 12 14.54 -13.61 -41.16
CA ARG A 12 15.64 -14.33 -41.82
C ARG A 12 16.99 -14.06 -41.19
N VAL A 13 17.24 -12.83 -40.73
CA VAL A 13 18.47 -12.50 -40.00
C VAL A 13 18.55 -13.30 -38.69
N ARG A 14 17.42 -13.49 -38.00
CA ARG A 14 17.36 -14.35 -36.81
C ARG A 14 17.62 -15.81 -37.15
N ASP A 15 17.00 -16.33 -38.19
CA ASP A 15 17.23 -17.72 -38.63
C ASP A 15 18.70 -17.96 -38.96
N GLU A 16 19.37 -16.98 -39.61
CA GLU A 16 20.81 -17.03 -39.91
C GLU A 16 21.70 -16.96 -38.67
N ILE A 17 21.27 -16.27 -37.61
CA ILE A 17 22.00 -16.26 -36.32
C ILE A 17 21.78 -17.57 -35.57
N LYS A 18 20.59 -18.16 -35.72
CA LYS A 18 20.21 -19.43 -35.10
C LYS A 18 20.82 -20.64 -35.80
N ASP A 19 21.32 -20.49 -37.03
CA ASP A 19 21.83 -21.62 -37.82
C ASP A 19 22.95 -22.38 -37.07
N GLY A 20 22.65 -23.62 -36.67
CA GLY A 20 23.54 -24.46 -35.84
C GLY A 20 23.46 -24.27 -34.31
N VAL A 21 22.61 -23.37 -33.81
CA VAL A 21 22.44 -23.05 -32.38
C VAL A 21 21.04 -23.43 -31.89
N VAL A 22 20.94 -24.13 -30.77
CA VAL A 22 19.65 -24.56 -30.18
C VAL A 22 18.91 -23.39 -29.53
N VAL A 23 19.64 -22.39 -29.05
CA VAL A 23 19.11 -21.22 -28.32
C VAL A 23 18.61 -20.16 -29.31
N GLU A 24 17.43 -19.59 -29.02
CA GLU A 24 16.87 -18.47 -29.80
C GLU A 24 17.75 -17.22 -29.70
N PRO A 25 18.01 -16.50 -30.81
CA PRO A 25 18.80 -15.28 -30.78
C PRO A 25 18.11 -14.14 -30.01
N ASP A 26 18.87 -13.48 -29.14
CA ASP A 26 18.39 -12.30 -28.42
C ASP A 26 18.15 -11.11 -29.36
N ARG A 27 17.23 -10.22 -28.95
CA ARG A 27 16.97 -8.97 -29.68
C ARG A 27 18.21 -8.10 -29.84
N ILE A 28 19.09 -8.10 -28.84
CA ILE A 28 20.37 -7.38 -28.87
C ILE A 28 21.24 -7.87 -30.03
N GLN A 29 21.40 -9.20 -30.18
CA GLN A 29 22.23 -9.80 -31.23
C GLN A 29 21.70 -9.42 -32.62
N VAL A 30 20.38 -9.52 -32.81
CA VAL A 30 19.72 -9.16 -34.05
C VAL A 30 19.88 -7.67 -34.36
N PHE A 31 19.74 -6.80 -33.35
CA PHE A 31 19.91 -5.36 -33.52
C PHE A 31 21.33 -5.02 -33.95
N ILE A 32 22.34 -5.53 -33.25
CA ILE A 32 23.75 -5.32 -33.61
C ILE A 32 24.02 -5.81 -35.03
N LYS A 33 23.57 -7.02 -35.39
CA LYS A 33 23.75 -7.57 -36.73
C LYS A 33 23.11 -6.72 -37.82
N THR A 34 21.94 -6.14 -37.55
CA THR A 34 21.17 -5.35 -38.52
C THR A 34 21.55 -3.88 -38.57
N HIS A 35 22.27 -3.35 -37.59
CA HIS A 35 22.72 -1.95 -37.54
C HIS A 35 24.24 -1.81 -37.70
N THR A 36 24.92 -2.92 -38.01
CA THR A 36 26.34 -2.96 -38.34
C THR A 36 26.50 -3.25 -39.84
N LYS A 37 27.41 -2.53 -40.50
CA LYS A 37 27.75 -2.74 -41.91
C LYS A 37 28.61 -4.00 -42.09
N LYS A 38 28.84 -4.41 -43.33
CA LYS A 38 29.79 -5.50 -43.65
C LYS A 38 31.21 -5.18 -43.17
N ASP A 39 31.57 -3.90 -43.17
CA ASP A 39 32.87 -3.40 -42.72
C ASP A 39 33.00 -3.32 -41.18
N GLY A 40 32.01 -3.81 -40.43
CA GLY A 40 32.00 -3.80 -38.96
C GLY A 40 31.64 -2.45 -38.33
N GLN A 41 31.51 -1.39 -39.12
CA GLN A 41 31.14 -0.07 -38.62
C GLN A 41 29.61 0.07 -38.45
N PRO A 42 29.13 0.79 -37.42
CA PRO A 42 27.72 1.13 -37.28
C PRO A 42 27.18 1.91 -38.49
N VAL A 43 25.88 1.79 -38.74
CA VAL A 43 25.22 2.44 -39.88
C VAL A 43 25.14 3.97 -39.74
N ASP A 44 24.80 4.45 -38.55
CA ASP A 44 24.66 5.86 -38.18
C ASP A 44 25.16 6.09 -36.74
N GLU A 45 25.34 7.35 -36.33
CA GLU A 45 25.83 7.71 -34.98
C GLU A 45 24.87 7.24 -33.87
N ALA A 46 23.56 7.30 -34.11
CA ALA A 46 22.55 6.82 -33.18
C ALA A 46 22.68 5.31 -32.92
N SER A 47 22.92 4.52 -33.97
CA SER A 47 23.19 3.08 -33.86
C SER A 47 24.52 2.83 -33.18
N ALA A 48 25.56 3.64 -33.44
CA ALA A 48 26.84 3.53 -32.75
C ALA A 48 26.70 3.74 -31.23
N LEU A 49 25.86 4.70 -30.80
CA LEU A 49 25.57 4.91 -29.38
C LEU A 49 24.75 3.75 -28.80
N ALA A 50 23.72 3.29 -29.51
CA ALA A 50 22.88 2.19 -29.03
C ALA A 50 23.67 0.88 -28.92
N ILE A 51 24.47 0.51 -29.93
CA ILE A 51 25.31 -0.70 -29.92
C ILE A 51 26.31 -0.66 -28.77
N ARG A 52 26.96 0.49 -28.52
CA ARG A 52 27.87 0.65 -27.38
C ARG A 52 27.17 0.35 -26.05
N ARG A 53 26.05 1.01 -25.78
CA ARG A 53 25.29 0.81 -24.54
C ARG A 53 24.79 -0.63 -24.37
N LEU A 54 24.35 -1.25 -25.46
CA LEU A 54 23.89 -2.64 -25.44
C LEU A 54 25.04 -3.61 -25.14
N ASN A 55 26.22 -3.41 -25.72
CA ASN A 55 27.40 -4.26 -25.46
C ASN A 55 27.91 -4.09 -24.02
N GLU A 56 28.01 -2.85 -23.55
CA GLU A 56 28.40 -2.54 -22.18
C GLU A 56 27.45 -3.22 -21.18
N GLY A 57 26.13 -3.04 -21.34
CA GLY A 57 25.16 -3.67 -20.45
C GLY A 57 25.14 -5.20 -20.57
N ALA A 58 25.25 -5.75 -21.79
CA ALA A 58 25.23 -7.20 -21.98
C ALA A 58 26.45 -7.89 -21.35
N SER A 59 27.60 -7.23 -21.29
CA SER A 59 28.81 -7.77 -20.62
C SER A 59 28.67 -7.90 -19.10
N GLN A 60 27.72 -7.19 -18.50
CA GLN A 60 27.44 -7.21 -17.06
C GLN A 60 26.37 -8.24 -16.67
N ILE A 61 25.67 -8.81 -17.64
CA ILE A 61 24.59 -9.76 -17.39
C ILE A 61 25.17 -11.19 -17.38
N PRO A 62 25.01 -11.96 -16.29
CA PRO A 62 25.48 -13.34 -16.23
C PRO A 62 24.68 -14.25 -17.16
N GLU A 63 25.28 -15.34 -17.65
CA GLU A 63 24.57 -16.35 -18.45
C GLU A 63 23.77 -17.31 -17.55
N SER A 64 22.63 -16.85 -17.04
CA SER A 64 21.64 -17.63 -16.28
C SER A 64 20.27 -17.64 -16.98
N SER A 65 19.27 -18.35 -16.45
CA SER A 65 17.90 -18.31 -17.00
C SER A 65 17.30 -16.89 -16.98
N GLU A 66 17.63 -16.10 -15.95
CA GLU A 66 17.20 -14.71 -15.80
C GLU A 66 17.89 -13.75 -16.79
N SER A 67 18.96 -14.20 -17.44
CA SER A 67 19.71 -13.39 -18.40
C SER A 67 18.83 -12.87 -19.53
N HIS A 68 17.87 -13.65 -20.01
CA HIS A 68 16.99 -13.24 -21.10
C HIS A 68 16.08 -12.06 -20.69
N ALA A 69 15.50 -12.10 -19.49
CA ALA A 69 14.66 -11.01 -18.98
C ALA A 69 15.47 -9.71 -18.79
N LEU A 70 16.67 -9.81 -18.22
CA LEU A 70 17.56 -8.67 -18.04
C LEU A 70 18.04 -8.10 -19.38
N ARG A 71 18.31 -8.94 -20.37
CA ARG A 71 18.69 -8.51 -21.73
C ARG A 71 17.53 -7.83 -22.46
N GLU A 72 16.30 -8.28 -22.23
CA GLU A 72 15.09 -7.62 -22.76
C GLU A 72 14.87 -6.25 -22.11
N GLU A 73 15.08 -6.13 -20.80
CA GLU A 73 15.00 -4.86 -20.07
C GLU A 73 16.08 -3.89 -20.56
N LEU A 74 17.33 -4.35 -20.69
CA LEU A 74 18.43 -3.58 -21.26
C LEU A 74 18.13 -3.11 -22.69
N PHE A 75 17.57 -3.98 -23.53
CA PHE A 75 17.16 -3.61 -24.88
C PHE A 75 16.11 -2.49 -24.86
N THR A 76 15.10 -2.64 -24.00
CA THR A 76 14.00 -1.69 -23.85
C THR A 76 14.46 -0.36 -23.26
N SER A 77 15.44 -0.35 -22.35
CA SER A 77 15.97 0.87 -21.74
C SER A 77 16.78 1.68 -22.75
N VAL A 78 17.59 1.03 -23.59
CA VAL A 78 18.42 1.70 -24.60
C VAL A 78 17.60 2.22 -25.78
N LEU A 79 16.67 1.40 -26.29
CA LEU A 79 15.93 1.70 -27.54
C LEU A 79 14.49 2.18 -27.32
N LYS A 80 14.08 2.32 -26.05
CA LYS A 80 12.70 2.59 -25.59
C LYS A 80 11.74 1.41 -25.85
N PRO A 81 10.60 1.35 -25.14
CA PRO A 81 9.55 0.39 -25.43
C PRO A 81 9.15 0.36 -26.90
N ASP A 82 8.80 -0.82 -27.38
CA ASP A 82 8.24 -0.99 -28.72
C ASP A 82 6.89 -0.28 -28.84
N ARG A 83 6.61 0.21 -30.05
CA ARG A 83 5.31 0.78 -30.37
C ARG A 83 4.28 -0.34 -30.54
N ASN A 84 3.01 -0.03 -30.35
CA ASN A 84 1.90 -0.95 -30.57
C ASN A 84 1.95 -1.55 -31.99
N GLY A 85 1.65 -2.84 -32.09
CA GLY A 85 1.45 -3.56 -33.35
C GLY A 85 2.67 -4.32 -33.89
N ARG A 86 3.90 -4.03 -33.48
CA ARG A 86 5.07 -4.79 -33.97
C ARG A 86 6.26 -4.76 -33.02
N VAL A 87 6.85 -5.94 -32.78
CA VAL A 87 8.11 -6.08 -32.03
C VAL A 87 9.29 -5.74 -32.93
N ARG A 88 10.15 -4.81 -32.51
CA ARG A 88 11.42 -4.54 -33.24
C ARG A 88 12.27 -5.81 -33.24
N THR A 89 13.12 -6.00 -34.26
CA THR A 89 14.02 -7.16 -34.45
C THR A 89 13.35 -8.51 -34.77
N TYR A 90 12.03 -8.65 -34.66
CA TYR A 90 11.33 -9.90 -35.00
C TYR A 90 10.91 -10.02 -36.48
N GLY A 91 10.97 -8.94 -37.25
CA GLY A 91 10.51 -8.93 -38.64
C GLY A 91 9.05 -8.53 -38.77
N LEU A 92 8.44 -8.72 -39.94
CA LEU A 92 6.98 -8.57 -40.11
C LEU A 92 6.34 -9.79 -39.47
N GLY A 93 5.44 -9.61 -38.50
CA GLY A 93 4.75 -10.75 -37.89
C GLY A 93 4.22 -10.42 -36.51
N PRO A 94 5.04 -10.55 -35.45
CA PRO A 94 4.46 -10.60 -34.12
C PRO A 94 4.19 -9.22 -33.53
N CYS A 95 2.98 -9.08 -32.98
CA CYS A 95 2.65 -8.01 -32.05
C CYS A 95 3.30 -8.28 -30.68
N PRO A 96 3.64 -7.25 -29.89
CA PRO A 96 4.20 -7.44 -28.54
C PRO A 96 3.40 -8.40 -27.65
N SER A 97 2.06 -8.43 -27.79
CA SER A 97 1.20 -9.35 -27.04
C SER A 97 1.41 -10.83 -27.35
N GLN A 98 1.88 -11.16 -28.55
CA GLN A 98 2.15 -12.54 -28.97
C GLN A 98 3.53 -13.03 -28.50
N VAL A 99 4.48 -12.11 -28.28
CA VAL A 99 5.86 -12.43 -27.86
C VAL A 99 5.99 -12.39 -26.35
N PHE A 100 5.48 -11.33 -25.73
CA PHE A 100 5.67 -11.04 -24.31
C PHE A 100 4.40 -11.30 -23.48
N GLY A 101 3.33 -11.78 -24.12
CA GLY A 101 2.02 -11.91 -23.51
C GLY A 101 1.24 -10.59 -23.44
N THR A 102 -0.03 -10.70 -23.09
CA THR A 102 -0.92 -9.54 -22.94
C THR A 102 -0.42 -8.65 -21.80
N ARG A 103 0.00 -7.43 -22.10
CA ARG A 103 0.19 -6.41 -21.07
C ARG A 103 -1.17 -6.07 -20.48
N TYR A 104 -1.22 -5.91 -19.16
CA TYR A 104 -2.41 -5.39 -18.51
C TYR A 104 -2.79 -4.05 -19.13
N THR A 105 -4.08 -3.86 -19.36
CA THR A 105 -4.61 -2.53 -19.66
C THR A 105 -4.35 -1.61 -18.47
N ARG A 106 -4.25 -0.29 -18.71
CA ARG A 106 -4.03 0.70 -17.63
C ARG A 106 -5.04 0.52 -16.48
N SER A 107 -6.29 0.18 -16.80
CA SER A 107 -7.33 -0.09 -15.80
C SER A 107 -7.06 -1.36 -15.00
N GLN A 108 -6.60 -2.44 -15.63
CA GLN A 108 -6.21 -3.67 -14.92
C GLN A 108 -4.97 -3.44 -14.04
N GLU A 109 -3.95 -2.74 -14.53
CA GLU A 109 -2.77 -2.39 -13.71
C GLU A 109 -3.17 -1.57 -12.48
N GLN A 110 -4.08 -0.62 -12.66
CA GLN A 110 -4.56 0.21 -11.55
C GLN A 110 -5.30 -0.63 -10.52
N ARG A 111 -6.17 -1.56 -10.96
CA ARG A 111 -6.88 -2.48 -10.05
C ARG A 111 -5.93 -3.36 -9.24
N VAL A 112 -4.89 -3.91 -9.88
CA VAL A 112 -3.88 -4.72 -9.18
C VAL A 112 -3.11 -3.87 -8.17
N LYS A 113 -2.72 -2.64 -8.53
CA LYS A 113 -2.05 -1.71 -7.60
C LYS A 113 -2.94 -1.33 -6.42
N ASP A 114 -4.21 -1.08 -6.67
CA ASP A 114 -5.16 -0.70 -5.62
C ASP A 114 -5.46 -1.88 -4.69
N GLN A 115 -5.54 -3.10 -5.22
CA GLN A 115 -5.64 -4.32 -4.41
C GLN A 115 -4.41 -4.49 -3.51
N LEU A 116 -3.19 -4.39 -4.07
CA LEU A 116 -1.96 -4.51 -3.29
C LEU A 116 -1.85 -3.42 -2.22
N ARG A 117 -2.24 -2.18 -2.54
CA ARG A 117 -2.30 -1.09 -1.55
C ARG A 117 -3.30 -1.39 -0.45
N ALA A 118 -4.49 -1.88 -0.80
CA ALA A 118 -5.52 -2.22 0.18
C ALA A 118 -5.05 -3.35 1.12
N GLU A 119 -4.39 -4.37 0.58
CA GLU A 119 -3.78 -5.46 1.37
C GLU A 119 -2.72 -4.91 2.33
N LEU A 120 -1.77 -4.11 1.83
CA LEU A 120 -0.75 -3.48 2.67
C LEU A 120 -1.35 -2.58 3.77
N HIS A 121 -2.38 -1.80 3.42
CA HIS A 121 -3.08 -0.94 4.38
C HIS A 121 -3.88 -1.75 5.42
N ALA A 122 -4.45 -2.89 5.04
CA ALA A 122 -5.15 -3.75 5.98
C ALA A 122 -4.19 -4.40 6.99
N GLU A 123 -3.03 -4.85 6.52
CA GLU A 123 -2.01 -5.48 7.37
C GLU A 123 -1.39 -4.49 8.35
N LEU A 124 -0.81 -3.37 7.88
CA LEU A 124 -0.15 -2.41 8.77
C LEU A 124 -1.14 -1.52 9.55
N GLY A 125 -2.30 -1.21 8.96
CA GLY A 125 -3.26 -0.28 9.56
C GLY A 125 -3.95 -0.85 10.80
N ALA A 126 -4.23 -2.16 10.81
CA ALA A 126 -4.88 -2.82 11.95
C ALA A 126 -3.97 -2.87 13.18
N GLU A 127 -2.69 -3.18 12.99
CA GLU A 127 -1.69 -3.25 14.05
C GLU A 127 -1.42 -1.87 14.66
N LEU A 128 -1.14 -0.87 13.83
CA LEU A 128 -0.89 0.50 14.29
C LEU A 128 -2.09 1.09 15.05
N LEU A 129 -3.31 0.83 14.55
CA LEU A 129 -4.52 1.29 15.22
C LEU A 129 -4.75 0.58 16.56
N ALA A 130 -4.41 -0.71 16.66
CA ALA A 130 -4.52 -1.47 17.90
C ALA A 130 -3.53 -0.96 18.96
N GLU A 131 -2.29 -0.67 18.57
CA GLU A 131 -1.26 -0.10 19.45
C GLU A 131 -1.66 1.28 19.96
N LEU A 132 -2.04 2.20 19.06
CA LEU A 132 -2.48 3.54 19.43
C LEU A 132 -3.68 3.49 20.38
N ARG A 133 -4.62 2.56 20.14
CA ARG A 133 -5.79 2.37 21.01
C ARG A 133 -5.39 1.82 22.38
N ALA A 134 -4.40 0.95 22.46
CA ALA A 134 -3.89 0.42 23.72
C ALA A 134 -3.17 1.51 24.53
N GLU A 135 -2.33 2.33 23.89
CA GLU A 135 -1.66 3.46 24.52
C GLU A 135 -2.66 4.48 25.08
N LEU A 136 -3.65 4.86 24.28
CA LEU A 136 -4.67 5.81 24.71
C LEU A 136 -5.47 5.26 25.90
N ARG A 137 -5.84 3.97 25.88
CA ARG A 137 -6.49 3.30 27.02
C ARG A 137 -5.62 3.35 28.27
N GLN A 138 -4.33 3.04 28.14
CA GLN A 138 -3.42 3.05 29.28
C GLN A 138 -3.24 4.45 29.86
N LYS A 139 -3.22 5.48 29.01
CA LYS A 139 -3.14 6.88 29.46
C LYS A 139 -4.39 7.29 30.24
N VAL A 140 -5.58 7.00 29.70
CA VAL A 140 -6.85 7.29 30.40
C VAL A 140 -6.91 6.58 31.75
N LEU A 141 -6.48 5.32 31.83
CA LEU A 141 -6.44 4.59 33.10
C LEU A 141 -5.48 5.20 34.11
N ARG A 142 -4.34 5.73 33.67
CA ARG A 142 -3.39 6.43 34.54
C ARG A 142 -4.00 7.72 35.09
N ASP A 143 -4.55 8.55 34.22
CA ASP A 143 -5.14 9.84 34.60
C ASP A 143 -6.28 9.65 35.61
N VAL A 144 -7.18 8.68 35.38
CA VAL A 144 -8.27 8.34 36.31
C VAL A 144 -7.73 7.82 37.65
N ASN A 145 -6.68 6.99 37.64
CA ASN A 145 -6.10 6.48 38.87
C ASN A 145 -5.40 7.57 39.70
N ASP A 146 -4.77 8.54 39.03
CA ASP A 146 -4.14 9.69 39.67
C ASP A 146 -5.21 10.59 40.30
N GLU A 147 -6.32 10.84 39.61
CA GLU A 147 -7.48 11.56 40.18
C GLU A 147 -8.07 10.85 41.40
N ILE A 148 -8.29 9.53 41.32
CA ILE A 148 -8.75 8.72 42.46
C ILE A 148 -7.77 8.85 43.63
N THR A 149 -6.47 8.85 43.37
CA THR A 149 -5.44 8.96 44.40
C THR A 149 -5.45 10.36 45.03
N GLN A 150 -5.62 11.42 44.24
CA GLN A 150 -5.77 12.78 44.73
C GLN A 150 -7.02 12.92 45.61
N LEU A 151 -8.17 12.40 45.16
CA LEU A 151 -9.42 12.43 45.93
C LEU A 151 -9.30 11.66 47.25
N LYS A 152 -8.65 10.48 47.24
CA LYS A 152 -8.37 9.71 48.46
C LYS A 152 -7.51 10.50 49.45
N ASN A 153 -6.47 11.17 48.96
CA ASN A 153 -5.60 11.99 49.80
C ASN A 153 -6.36 13.19 50.37
N GLN A 154 -7.17 13.89 49.56
CA GLN A 154 -8.03 14.98 50.02
C GLN A 154 -9.01 14.52 51.10
N TYR A 155 -9.66 13.36 50.91
CA TYR A 155 -10.56 12.78 51.91
C TYR A 155 -9.83 12.43 53.21
N ALA A 156 -8.63 11.85 53.12
CA ALA A 156 -7.80 11.55 54.30
C ALA A 156 -7.38 12.82 55.05
N THR A 157 -7.01 13.89 54.34
CA THR A 157 -6.70 15.19 54.96
C THR A 157 -7.92 15.80 55.64
N MET A 158 -9.08 15.78 54.98
CA MET A 158 -10.34 16.24 55.56
C MET A 158 -10.73 15.44 56.80
N ALA A 159 -10.58 14.11 56.76
CA ALA A 159 -10.85 13.24 57.89
C ALA A 159 -9.92 13.50 59.08
N ALA A 160 -8.63 13.74 58.83
CA ALA A 160 -7.67 14.10 59.87
C ALA A 160 -7.99 15.46 60.51
N TYR A 161 -8.35 16.46 59.71
CA TYR A 161 -8.77 17.78 60.18
C TYR A 161 -10.03 17.68 61.07
N MET A 162 -11.07 17.00 60.60
CA MET A 162 -12.31 16.78 61.37
C MET A 162 -12.05 16.08 62.70
N LYS A 163 -11.19 15.05 62.72
CA LYS A 163 -10.79 14.33 63.93
C LYS A 163 -10.06 15.23 64.94
N SER A 164 -9.26 16.19 64.47
CA SER A 164 -8.54 17.15 65.33
C SER A 164 -9.42 18.27 65.90
N ALA A 165 -10.52 18.63 65.20
CA ALA A 165 -11.46 19.67 65.60
C ALA A 165 -12.56 19.18 66.57
N GLY A 166 -12.56 17.90 66.96
CA GLY A 166 -13.56 17.34 67.89
C GLY A 166 -14.94 17.08 67.27
N HIS A 167 -15.06 17.16 65.94
CA HIS A 167 -16.29 16.83 65.21
C HIS A 167 -16.18 15.43 64.60
N SER A 168 -17.09 14.52 64.95
CA SER A 168 -17.13 13.18 64.35
C SER A 168 -17.65 13.26 62.92
N LEU A 169 -16.96 12.62 61.97
CA LEU A 169 -17.48 12.41 60.62
C LEU A 169 -18.83 11.68 60.70
N PRO A 170 -19.85 12.08 59.90
CA PRO A 170 -21.05 11.26 59.77
C PRO A 170 -20.61 9.87 59.28
N PRO A 171 -21.13 8.79 59.89
CA PRO A 171 -20.79 7.44 59.44
C PRO A 171 -21.19 7.30 57.96
N PRO A 172 -20.45 6.51 57.16
CA PRO A 172 -20.93 6.13 55.84
C PRO A 172 -22.30 5.50 56.04
N ASN A 173 -23.32 6.04 55.36
CA ASN A 173 -24.69 5.55 55.45
C ASN A 173 -24.69 4.02 55.27
N GLY A 174 -24.93 3.30 56.36
CA GLY A 174 -24.82 1.85 56.39
C GLY A 174 -24.80 1.29 57.80
N ALA A 175 -25.95 1.34 58.49
CA ALA A 175 -26.46 0.35 59.45
C ALA A 175 -27.43 1.03 60.44
N GLY A 176 -28.69 1.17 60.05
CA GLY A 176 -29.79 1.40 60.98
C GLY A 176 -30.71 0.18 60.92
N ASN A 177 -30.61 -0.71 61.91
CA ASN A 177 -31.66 -1.67 62.20
C ASN A 177 -32.83 -0.90 62.79
N GLY A 178 -33.95 -0.87 62.08
CA GLY A 178 -35.20 -0.27 62.53
C GLY A 178 -36.36 -0.97 61.83
N ASP A 179 -36.96 -1.91 62.53
CA ASP A 179 -38.24 -2.51 62.19
C ASP A 179 -39.29 -1.39 62.03
N GLY A 180 -39.88 -1.31 60.85
CA GLY A 180 -40.87 -0.29 60.51
C GLY A 180 -41.41 -0.55 59.12
N ASP A 181 -42.52 -1.27 59.05
CA ASP A 181 -43.34 -1.47 57.86
C ASP A 181 -43.73 -0.13 57.22
N HIS A 182 -42.98 0.29 56.21
CA HIS A 182 -43.48 1.16 55.15
C HIS A 182 -42.64 0.98 53.90
N THR A 183 -43.20 0.27 52.93
CA THR A 183 -42.67 0.15 51.57
C THR A 183 -42.80 1.51 50.86
N PRO A 184 -41.70 2.21 50.50
CA PRO A 184 -41.79 3.34 49.60
C PRO A 184 -41.83 2.77 48.17
N SER A 185 -42.94 3.03 47.49
CA SER A 185 -43.13 2.74 46.08
C SER A 185 -41.95 3.27 45.27
N LEU A 186 -41.30 2.36 44.54
CA LEU A 186 -40.24 2.65 43.58
C LEU A 186 -40.85 3.37 42.37
N MET A 187 -41.07 4.68 42.48
CA MET A 187 -41.40 5.49 41.30
C MET A 187 -40.14 5.71 40.47
N GLU A 188 -40.14 5.01 39.35
CA GLU A 188 -39.35 5.15 38.14
C GLU A 188 -38.80 6.57 37.88
N HIS A 189 -37.50 6.75 38.10
CA HIS A 189 -36.73 7.88 37.56
C HIS A 189 -35.64 7.42 36.57
N ASN A 190 -35.88 6.31 35.86
CA ASN A 190 -34.96 5.76 34.86
C ASN A 190 -35.16 6.31 33.43
N GLY A 191 -36.07 7.28 33.23
CA GLY A 191 -36.38 7.84 31.91
C GLY A 191 -35.42 8.93 31.41
N GLN A 192 -34.72 9.66 32.30
CA GLN A 192 -33.94 10.84 31.92
C GLN A 192 -32.44 10.58 31.73
N VAL A 193 -31.87 9.55 32.36
CA VAL A 193 -30.44 9.24 32.21
C VAL A 193 -30.17 8.48 30.90
N ASN A 194 -31.15 7.69 30.43
CA ASN A 194 -31.03 6.91 29.20
C ASN A 194 -31.16 7.76 27.92
N CYS A 195 -31.94 8.86 27.95
CA CYS A 195 -32.10 9.70 26.76
C CYS A 195 -30.84 10.52 26.43
N GLY A 196 -30.11 10.99 27.44
CA GLY A 196 -28.85 11.73 27.24
C GLY A 196 -27.73 10.85 26.69
N PHE A 197 -27.58 9.62 27.20
CA PHE A 197 -26.54 8.70 26.75
C PHE A 197 -26.80 8.20 25.32
N MET A 198 -28.06 7.90 24.99
CA MET A 198 -28.44 7.54 23.62
C MET A 198 -28.27 8.70 22.63
N ALA A 199 -28.56 9.94 23.03
CA ALA A 199 -28.35 11.12 22.19
C ALA A 199 -26.86 11.37 21.89
N LEU A 200 -25.99 11.20 22.90
CA LEU A 200 -24.53 11.30 22.74
C LEU A 200 -23.98 10.20 21.84
N PHE A 201 -24.47 8.96 21.99
CA PHE A 201 -24.06 7.84 21.14
C PHE A 201 -24.51 8.00 19.69
N GLN A 202 -25.70 8.57 19.47
CA GLN A 202 -26.22 8.86 18.14
C GLN A 202 -25.45 10.03 17.48
N ALA A 203 -25.12 11.07 18.25
CA ALA A 203 -24.31 12.20 17.78
C ALA A 203 -22.88 11.78 17.39
N MET A 204 -22.24 10.92 18.18
CA MET A 204 -20.93 10.36 17.84
C MET A 204 -20.99 9.45 16.59
N ARG A 205 -22.10 8.73 16.39
CA ARG A 205 -22.32 7.94 15.18
C ARG A 205 -22.50 8.80 13.93
N THR A 206 -23.21 9.92 14.02
CA THR A 206 -23.40 10.83 12.89
C THR A 206 -22.11 11.57 12.54
N GLU A 207 -21.33 12.01 13.52
CA GLU A 207 -20.01 12.65 13.30
C GLU A 207 -19.02 11.69 12.62
N LEU A 208 -18.94 10.44 13.07
CA LEU A 208 -18.10 9.42 12.43
C LEU A 208 -18.59 9.05 11.01
N ALA A 209 -19.90 9.06 10.76
CA ALA A 209 -20.45 8.81 9.43
C ALA A 209 -20.15 9.96 8.46
N ILE A 210 -20.18 11.21 8.92
CA ILE A 210 -19.83 12.39 8.11
C ILE A 210 -18.34 12.39 7.77
N LEU A 211 -17.46 12.09 8.73
CA LEU A 211 -16.02 11.98 8.50
C LEU A 211 -15.63 10.83 7.55
N LEU A 212 -16.42 9.75 7.51
CA LEU A 212 -16.23 8.66 6.55
C LEU A 212 -16.72 9.01 5.14
N ILE A 213 -17.71 9.92 5.00
CA ILE A 213 -18.20 10.39 3.70
C ILE A 213 -17.25 11.44 3.11
N GLU A 214 -16.73 12.37 3.92
CA GLU A 214 -15.84 13.45 3.45
C GLU A 214 -14.43 12.96 3.04
N ASN A 215 -14.02 11.76 3.47
CA ASN A 215 -12.74 11.15 3.10
C ASN A 215 -12.84 10.13 1.94
N THR A 216 -13.97 10.08 1.23
CA THR A 216 -14.06 9.31 -0.02
C THR A 216 -13.53 10.16 -1.19
N PRO A 217 -12.45 9.74 -1.89
CA PRO A 217 -12.03 10.44 -3.09
C PRO A 217 -13.12 10.29 -4.16
N ALA A 218 -13.67 11.42 -4.60
CA ALA A 218 -14.66 11.49 -5.66
C ALA A 218 -14.18 10.68 -6.88
N SER A 219 -14.86 9.58 -7.17
CA SER A 219 -14.75 8.92 -8.46
C SER A 219 -15.40 9.85 -9.48
N HIS A 220 -14.57 10.50 -10.29
CA HIS A 220 -15.01 11.25 -11.46
C HIS A 220 -15.72 10.29 -12.42
N ILE A 221 -17.04 10.46 -12.54
CA ILE A 221 -17.85 9.97 -13.66
C ILE A 221 -18.20 11.21 -14.49
N ASP A 222 -17.44 11.38 -15.57
CA ASP A 222 -17.78 11.84 -16.93
C ASP A 222 -16.54 12.45 -17.62
#